data_AF-A0A7Y7WSI6-F1
#
_entry.id   AF-A0A7Y7WSI6-F1
#
_cell.length_a   1.000
_cell.length_b   1.000
_cell.length_c   1.000
_cell.angle_alpha   90.00
_cell.angle_beta   90.00
_cell.angle_gamma   90.00
#
_symmetry.space_group_name_H-M   'P 1'
#
loop_
_entity.id
_entity.type
_entity.pdbx_description
1 polymer ?
#
loop_
_entity_poly.entity_id
_entity_poly.type
_entity_poly.pdbx_seq_one_letter_code
_entity_poly.pdbx_strand_id
1 'polypeptide(L)'
;MDQRVARLKTSKDALVLAGNAQWRGNTLIETQALSRAKELKAAEEGFVSPVEQAIAFALYAYEEEMTRLKGRSSPANRIRGLFAKLGPLPAVEALALRRPSSGFAALEKAGSQELSFETVLDRFPEFFSEAAVFAARSRLAGQALGFLDISSVDIEDGSPPVADDVARRMFEGFNAPDLDFYLSWKPRYQQTVDLVREAIARGQTEDIFDLVWKTKDNNVSNAGSGMPSFALIDALKDKLLAVIETIAEDASPECFDAIVERFTKWRQTGELKAIPRLLIARAFATLHPEFYPTTVDATVLDKALEWFRVHTGLATLDSENWAFKARWLSQHLDSLWCFNDDLQRNMFPWFVLDQIRGYRQVGEPEGAAPDYKPRPSSAYAELPASVRKIRLRHNDLQEALYKQLCQIYPKEQVWCERPTGSGGYADMLVTRPGAGCLIYEIKVSHTALGAVREALGQLLEYAYVDSEHGFEADELIIVAEPELDSKTAEYLARLNAQFQLKLRYQHLIIPTDQ
;
A
#
# COMPACT_ATOMS: atom_id res chain seq x y z
N MET A 1 -8.44 21.33 45.79
CA MET A 1 -7.07 20.79 45.83
C MET A 1 -6.35 21.30 47.07
N ASP A 2 -5.66 20.43 47.82
CA ASP A 2 -4.87 20.77 49.01
C ASP A 2 -3.74 21.75 48.65
N GLN A 3 -3.46 22.71 49.53
CA GLN A 3 -2.46 23.75 49.27
C GLN A 3 -1.04 23.20 49.06
N ARG A 4 -0.70 22.06 49.66
CA ARG A 4 0.59 21.40 49.48
C ARG A 4 0.73 20.83 48.07
N VAL A 5 -0.35 20.26 47.54
CA VAL A 5 -0.41 19.74 46.16
C VAL A 5 -0.37 20.89 45.15
N ALA A 6 -1.07 22.00 45.44
CA ALA A 6 -1.12 23.19 44.58
C ALA A 6 0.22 23.90 44.36
N ARG A 7 1.16 23.77 45.31
CA ARG A 7 2.47 24.43 45.24
C ARG A 7 3.53 23.62 44.48
N LEU A 8 3.22 22.40 44.07
CA LEU A 8 4.16 21.54 43.35
C LEU A 8 4.37 22.05 41.92
N LYS A 9 5.63 22.05 41.50
CA LYS A 9 6.08 22.59 40.21
C LYS A 9 6.55 21.53 39.22
N THR A 10 6.89 20.32 39.70
CA THR A 10 7.36 19.22 38.85
C THR A 10 6.53 17.96 39.07
N SER A 11 6.38 17.17 38.01
CA SER A 11 5.70 15.87 38.07
C SER A 11 6.36 14.92 39.08
N LYS A 12 7.70 14.95 39.16
CA LYS A 12 8.51 14.16 40.09
C LYS A 12 8.21 14.49 41.55
N ASP A 13 8.12 15.77 41.91
CA ASP A 13 7.81 16.17 43.28
C ASP A 13 6.39 15.76 43.69
N ALA A 14 5.45 15.76 42.73
CA ALA A 14 4.09 15.30 42.94
C ALA A 14 3.99 13.78 43.16
N LEU A 15 4.77 12.99 42.41
CA LEU A 15 4.87 11.54 42.64
C LEU A 15 5.49 11.21 44.01
N VAL A 16 6.51 11.96 44.43
CA VAL A 16 7.11 11.81 45.77
C VAL A 16 6.09 12.13 46.86
N LEU A 17 5.29 13.18 46.69
CA LEU A 17 4.21 13.51 47.64
C LEU A 17 3.13 12.42 47.68
N ALA A 18 2.75 11.86 46.53
CA ALA A 18 1.79 10.77 46.44
C ALA A 18 2.27 9.52 47.20
N GLY A 19 3.51 9.07 46.97
CA GLY A 19 4.06 7.92 47.69
C GLY A 19 4.16 8.14 49.21
N ASN A 20 4.50 9.35 49.63
CA ASN A 20 4.50 9.72 51.05
C ASN A 20 3.08 9.75 51.66
N ALA A 21 2.08 10.20 50.91
CA ALA A 21 0.68 10.22 51.35
C ALA A 21 0.10 8.80 51.45
N GLN A 22 0.42 7.94 50.49
CA GLN A 22 0.07 6.52 50.48
C GLN A 22 0.64 5.81 51.71
N TRP A 23 1.94 5.99 51.99
CA TRP A 23 2.60 5.39 53.16
C TRP A 23 1.97 5.83 54.50
N ARG A 24 1.37 7.02 54.54
CA ARG A 24 0.68 7.58 55.72
C ARG A 24 -0.83 7.30 55.73
N GLY A 25 -1.36 6.55 54.76
CA GLY A 25 -2.78 6.23 54.65
C GLY A 25 -3.68 7.44 54.32
N ASN A 26 -3.12 8.53 53.77
CA ASN A 26 -3.90 9.70 53.39
C ASN A 26 -4.31 9.64 51.91
N THR A 27 -5.39 8.91 51.66
CA THR A 27 -5.92 8.63 50.32
C THR A 27 -6.32 9.91 49.56
N LEU A 28 -6.85 10.93 50.25
CA LEU A 28 -7.25 12.18 49.60
C LEU A 28 -6.06 12.96 49.02
N ILE A 29 -4.96 13.06 49.77
CA ILE A 29 -3.75 13.75 49.30
C ILE A 29 -3.05 12.92 48.22
N GLU A 30 -3.02 11.60 48.37
CA GLU A 30 -2.50 10.68 47.36
C GLU A 30 -3.20 10.87 46.01
N THR A 31 -4.53 10.80 45.96
CA THR A 31 -5.29 11.00 44.71
C THR A 31 -5.05 12.38 44.11
N GLN A 32 -5.04 13.44 44.93
CA GLN A 32 -4.79 14.80 44.45
C GLN A 32 -3.36 14.97 43.91
N ALA A 33 -2.37 14.37 44.58
CA ALA A 33 -0.97 14.42 44.16
C ALA A 33 -0.73 13.63 42.87
N LEU A 34 -1.38 12.46 42.70
CA LEU A 34 -1.33 11.68 41.46
C LEU A 34 -1.96 12.43 40.28
N SER A 35 -3.11 13.07 40.47
CA SER A 35 -3.74 13.92 39.45
C SER A 35 -2.81 15.06 39.05
N ARG A 36 -2.23 15.75 40.05
CA ARG A 36 -1.30 16.86 39.82
C ARG A 36 -0.01 16.42 39.14
N ALA A 37 0.47 15.21 39.42
CA ALA A 37 1.63 14.63 38.75
C ALA A 37 1.37 14.43 37.25
N LYS A 38 0.18 13.92 36.88
CA LYS A 38 -0.22 13.74 35.48
C LYS A 38 -0.29 15.09 34.75
N GLU A 39 -0.92 16.10 35.35
CA GLU A 39 -1.01 17.47 34.79
C GLU A 39 0.38 18.08 34.55
N LEU A 40 1.27 18.03 35.55
CA LEU A 40 2.60 18.60 35.44
C LEU A 40 3.44 17.84 34.41
N LYS A 41 3.30 16.51 34.33
CA LYS A 41 3.99 15.68 33.32
C LYS A 41 3.53 16.05 31.90
N ALA A 42 2.22 16.22 31.70
CA ALA A 42 1.68 16.63 30.40
C ALA A 42 2.24 18.01 29.98
N ALA A 43 2.29 18.97 30.90
CA ALA A 43 2.86 20.29 30.64
C ALA A 43 4.37 20.24 30.35
N GLU A 44 5.13 19.43 31.09
CA GLU A 44 6.57 19.19 30.86
C GLU A 44 6.83 18.55 29.48
N GLU A 45 5.91 17.70 28.99
CA GLU A 45 5.95 17.06 27.67
C GLU A 45 5.38 17.94 26.54
N GLY A 46 4.94 19.18 26.84
CA GLY A 46 4.48 20.14 25.85
C GLY A 46 2.97 20.11 25.53
N PHE A 47 2.16 19.40 26.29
CA PHE A 47 0.69 19.41 26.18
C PHE A 47 0.12 20.57 27.02
N VAL A 48 -0.20 21.69 26.37
CA VAL A 48 -0.47 22.96 27.07
C VAL A 48 -1.96 23.24 27.17
N SER A 49 -2.73 22.95 26.13
CA SER A 49 -4.18 23.20 26.11
C SER A 49 -4.97 22.13 26.88
N PRO A 50 -6.21 22.43 27.33
CA PRO A 50 -7.05 21.44 28.02
C PRO A 50 -7.31 20.16 27.22
N VAL A 51 -7.49 20.27 25.89
CA VAL A 51 -7.68 19.11 25.01
C VAL A 51 -6.38 18.30 24.85
N GLU A 52 -5.23 18.96 24.73
CA GLU A 52 -3.92 18.29 24.67
C GLU A 52 -3.60 17.55 25.98
N GLN A 53 -3.93 18.14 27.13
CA GLN A 53 -3.76 17.47 28.42
C GLN A 53 -4.66 16.24 28.54
N ALA A 54 -5.90 16.30 28.04
CA ALA A 54 -6.78 15.15 27.99
C ALA A 54 -6.22 14.03 27.08
N ILE A 55 -5.65 14.40 25.93
CA ILE A 55 -4.94 13.47 25.03
C ILE A 55 -3.73 12.82 25.74
N ALA A 56 -2.94 13.60 26.46
CA ALA A 56 -1.79 13.09 27.22
C ALA A 56 -2.22 12.10 28.31
N PHE A 57 -3.32 12.39 29.01
CA PHE A 57 -3.86 11.49 30.04
C PHE A 57 -4.34 10.17 29.45
N ALA A 58 -4.99 10.22 28.29
CA ALA A 58 -5.40 9.01 27.57
C ALA A 58 -4.18 8.17 27.13
N LEU A 59 -3.13 8.82 26.64
CA LEU A 59 -1.86 8.16 26.31
C LEU A 59 -1.22 7.50 27.54
N TYR A 60 -1.17 8.19 28.68
CA TYR A 60 -0.57 7.63 29.89
C TYR A 60 -1.37 6.44 30.43
N ALA A 61 -2.71 6.52 30.40
CA ALA A 61 -3.57 5.41 30.80
C ALA A 61 -3.34 4.19 29.90
N TYR A 62 -3.23 4.41 28.59
CA TYR A 62 -2.88 3.37 27.63
C TYR A 62 -1.51 2.73 27.93
N GLU A 63 -0.47 3.52 28.16
CA GLU A 63 0.88 3.02 28.46
C GLU A 63 0.95 2.23 29.77
N GLU A 64 0.21 2.68 30.79
CA GLU A 64 0.08 2.01 32.08
C GLU A 64 -0.60 0.65 31.92
N GLU A 65 -1.69 0.59 31.17
CA GLU A 65 -2.43 -0.66 30.92
C GLU A 65 -1.62 -1.64 30.08
N MET A 66 -0.90 -1.17 29.06
CA MET A 66 0.01 -2.01 28.27
C MET A 66 1.18 -2.53 29.11
N THR A 67 1.70 -1.71 30.03
CA THR A 67 2.74 -2.13 30.97
C THR A 67 2.22 -3.19 31.93
N ARG A 68 0.98 -3.05 32.41
CA ARG A 68 0.29 -4.03 33.27
C ARG A 68 0.11 -5.37 32.57
N LEU A 69 -0.36 -5.36 31.32
CA LEU A 69 -0.57 -6.58 30.53
C LEU A 69 0.72 -7.30 30.15
N LYS A 70 1.78 -6.54 29.82
CA LYS A 70 3.07 -7.11 29.37
C LYS A 70 4.04 -7.41 30.51
N GLY A 71 3.77 -6.96 31.73
CA GLY A 71 4.65 -7.12 32.89
C GLY A 71 5.98 -6.35 32.77
N ARG A 72 6.16 -5.53 31.74
CA ARG A 72 7.36 -4.70 31.48
C ARG A 72 6.95 -3.32 30.96
N SER A 73 7.75 -2.31 31.28
CA SER A 73 7.53 -0.92 30.82
C SER A 73 7.38 -0.87 29.31
N SER A 74 6.21 -0.42 28.85
CA SER A 74 5.81 -0.48 27.44
C SER A 74 5.33 0.90 26.98
N PRO A 75 6.25 1.84 26.68
CA PRO A 75 5.88 3.14 26.14
C PRO A 75 5.24 2.98 24.75
N ALA A 76 4.25 3.80 24.46
CA ALA A 76 3.52 3.80 23.20
C ALA A 76 4.30 4.58 22.14
N ASN A 77 5.51 4.11 21.84
CA ASN A 77 6.48 4.77 20.94
C ASN A 77 5.85 5.14 19.59
N ARG A 78 4.94 4.32 19.08
CA ARG A 78 4.19 4.58 17.85
C ARG A 78 3.31 5.82 17.95
N ILE A 79 2.51 5.92 19.02
CA ILE A 79 1.58 7.03 19.24
C ILE A 79 2.37 8.30 19.53
N ARG A 80 3.45 8.20 20.31
CA ARG A 80 4.39 9.31 20.57
C ARG A 80 5.07 9.79 19.29
N GLY A 81 5.49 8.89 18.40
CA GLY A 81 6.04 9.25 17.09
C GLY A 81 5.02 9.95 16.19
N LEU A 82 3.75 9.52 16.24
CA LEU A 82 2.66 10.19 15.53
C LEU A 82 2.43 11.61 16.06
N PHE A 83 2.45 11.80 17.39
CA PHE A 83 2.32 13.11 18.02
C PHE A 83 3.46 14.05 17.65
N ALA A 84 4.70 13.54 17.60
CA ALA A 84 5.85 14.33 17.17
C ALA A 84 5.75 14.79 15.70
N LYS A 85 5.15 13.96 14.83
CA LYS A 85 5.03 14.24 13.39
C LYS A 85 3.86 15.17 13.05
N LEU A 86 2.69 14.95 13.63
CA LEU A 86 1.43 15.60 13.23
C LEU A 86 0.90 16.59 14.26
N GLY A 87 1.44 16.58 15.48
CA GLY A 87 0.81 17.18 16.65
C GLY A 87 -0.28 16.28 17.26
N PRO A 88 -0.65 16.51 18.52
CA PRO A 88 -1.55 15.63 19.28
C PRO A 88 -2.99 15.58 18.73
N LEU A 89 -3.56 16.72 18.32
CA LEU A 89 -4.94 16.77 17.83
C LEU A 89 -5.12 16.02 16.49
N PRO A 90 -4.34 16.32 15.43
CA PRO A 90 -4.49 15.61 14.15
C PRO A 90 -4.14 14.12 14.26
N ALA A 91 -3.22 13.76 15.17
CA ALA A 91 -2.88 12.38 15.43
C ALA A 91 -4.04 11.60 16.05
N VAL A 92 -4.71 12.17 17.05
CA VAL A 92 -5.86 11.55 17.71
C VAL A 92 -7.06 11.47 16.77
N GLU A 93 -7.28 12.49 15.94
CA GLU A 93 -8.28 12.44 14.87
C GLU A 93 -8.04 11.29 13.88
N ALA A 94 -6.80 11.15 13.39
CA ALA A 94 -6.43 10.08 12.49
C ALA A 94 -6.57 8.69 13.15
N LEU A 95 -6.31 8.56 14.45
CA LEU A 95 -6.54 7.32 15.20
C LEU A 95 -8.02 6.99 15.33
N ALA A 96 -8.88 7.99 15.59
CA ALA A 96 -10.31 7.81 15.71
C ALA A 96 -10.97 7.41 14.38
N LEU A 97 -10.43 7.81 13.24
CA LEU A 97 -10.95 7.40 11.93
C LEU A 97 -10.51 5.98 11.50
N ARG A 98 -9.66 5.30 12.29
CA ARG A 98 -9.11 3.95 12.01
C ARG A 98 -9.68 2.89 12.94
N ARG A 99 -9.55 1.60 12.60
CA ARG A 99 -9.99 0.49 13.48
C ARG A 99 -9.36 0.58 14.88
N PRO A 100 -10.10 0.25 15.95
CA PRO A 100 -9.60 0.31 17.33
C PRO A 100 -8.40 -0.62 17.51
N SER A 101 -7.37 -0.13 18.21
CA SER A 101 -6.19 -0.94 18.53
C SER A 101 -6.47 -1.93 19.66
N SER A 102 -5.64 -2.97 19.79
CA SER A 102 -5.69 -3.92 20.90
C SER A 102 -5.61 -3.27 22.28
N GLY A 103 -4.97 -2.09 22.40
CA GLY A 103 -4.94 -1.35 23.67
C GLY A 103 -6.19 -0.51 23.96
N PHE A 104 -7.04 -0.21 22.97
CA PHE A 104 -8.39 0.34 23.23
C PHE A 104 -9.28 -0.73 23.89
N ALA A 105 -9.27 -1.95 23.35
CA ALA A 105 -9.99 -3.09 23.92
C ALA A 105 -9.49 -3.45 25.34
N ALA A 106 -8.19 -3.27 25.60
CA ALA A 106 -7.62 -3.44 26.95
C ALA A 106 -8.16 -2.40 27.95
N LEU A 107 -8.24 -1.12 27.56
CA LEU A 107 -8.79 -0.05 28.40
C LEU A 107 -10.29 -0.23 28.67
N GLU A 108 -11.04 -0.74 27.69
CA GLU A 108 -12.44 -1.14 27.84
C GLU A 108 -12.60 -2.27 28.87
N LYS A 109 -11.82 -3.35 28.72
CA LYS A 109 -11.85 -4.49 29.65
C LYS A 109 -11.39 -4.13 31.06
N ALA A 110 -10.51 -3.12 31.19
CA ALA A 110 -10.04 -2.58 32.46
C ALA A 110 -11.00 -1.56 33.10
N GLY A 111 -12.14 -1.26 32.48
CA GLY A 111 -13.12 -0.28 32.99
C GLY A 111 -12.61 1.17 32.98
N SER A 112 -11.59 1.46 32.17
CA SER A 112 -10.93 2.78 32.07
C SER A 112 -11.28 3.53 30.78
N GLN A 113 -12.47 3.28 30.22
CA GLN A 113 -12.95 3.90 28.98
C GLN A 113 -12.99 5.43 29.04
N GLU A 114 -13.17 6.00 30.24
CA GLU A 114 -13.17 7.45 30.49
C GLU A 114 -11.81 8.12 30.14
N LEU A 115 -10.75 7.32 30.00
CA LEU A 115 -9.40 7.75 29.62
C LEU A 115 -8.98 7.22 28.23
N SER A 116 -9.94 6.94 27.35
CA SER A 116 -9.67 6.58 25.94
C SER A 116 -9.56 7.83 25.06
N PHE A 117 -8.95 7.70 23.87
CA PHE A 117 -8.96 8.78 22.88
C PHE A 117 -10.38 9.07 22.42
N GLU A 118 -11.21 8.05 22.23
CA GLU A 118 -12.62 8.16 21.86
C GLU A 118 -13.40 9.06 22.82
N THR A 119 -13.19 8.92 24.13
CA THR A 119 -13.79 9.81 25.14
C THR A 119 -13.28 11.24 25.03
N VAL A 120 -12.01 11.44 24.65
CA VAL A 120 -11.47 12.79 24.40
C VAL A 120 -12.13 13.44 23.19
N LEU A 121 -12.32 12.68 22.09
CA LEU A 121 -13.03 13.20 20.90
C LEU A 121 -14.49 13.54 21.19
N ASP A 122 -15.19 12.73 22.00
CA ASP A 122 -16.58 13.01 22.38
C ASP A 122 -16.71 14.21 23.33
N ARG A 123 -15.72 14.40 24.21
CA ARG A 123 -15.69 15.50 25.19
C ARG A 123 -15.32 16.85 24.57
N PHE A 124 -14.51 16.87 23.51
CA PHE A 124 -13.99 18.07 22.86
C PHE A 124 -14.32 18.10 21.35
N PRO A 125 -15.59 17.92 20.94
CA PRO A 125 -15.95 17.73 19.54
C PRO A 125 -15.64 18.92 18.65
N GLU A 126 -15.55 20.14 19.20
CA GLU A 126 -15.24 21.37 18.48
C GLU A 126 -13.79 21.44 17.95
N PHE A 127 -12.91 20.55 18.42
CA PHE A 127 -11.52 20.48 18.01
C PHE A 127 -11.24 19.42 16.94
N PHE A 128 -12.26 18.65 16.52
CA PHE A 128 -12.12 17.52 15.61
C PHE A 128 -13.16 17.56 14.49
N SER A 129 -12.91 16.84 13.40
CA SER A 129 -13.90 16.69 12.33
C SER A 129 -15.15 15.92 12.77
N GLU A 130 -16.30 16.24 12.17
CA GLU A 130 -17.57 15.57 12.46
C GLU A 130 -17.47 14.05 12.25
N ALA A 131 -16.70 13.60 11.25
CA ALA A 131 -16.46 12.19 10.98
C ALA A 131 -15.72 11.48 12.12
N ALA A 132 -14.72 12.13 12.74
CA ALA A 132 -13.94 11.56 13.81
C ALA A 132 -14.75 11.50 15.12
N VAL A 133 -15.52 12.55 15.41
CA VAL A 133 -16.47 12.59 16.53
C VAL A 133 -17.55 11.51 16.37
N PHE A 134 -18.08 11.34 15.16
CA PHE A 134 -19.05 10.28 14.87
C PHE A 134 -18.46 8.88 15.07
N ALA A 135 -17.24 8.63 14.58
CA ALA A 135 -16.54 7.36 14.76
C ALA A 135 -16.29 7.05 16.24
N ALA A 136 -15.85 8.04 17.02
CA ALA A 136 -15.63 7.92 18.46
C ALA A 136 -16.93 7.62 19.22
N ARG A 137 -18.01 8.36 18.95
CA ARG A 137 -19.33 8.13 19.57
C ARG A 137 -19.89 6.75 19.25
N SER A 138 -19.72 6.29 18.01
CA SER A 138 -20.16 4.95 17.59
C SER A 138 -19.45 3.85 18.40
N ARG A 139 -18.15 4.02 18.66
CA ARG A 139 -17.36 3.10 19.51
C ARG A 139 -17.78 3.15 20.97
N LEU A 140 -17.96 4.33 21.54
CA LEU A 140 -18.39 4.49 22.94
C LEU A 140 -19.79 3.91 23.18
N ALA A 141 -20.67 3.95 22.16
CA ALA A 141 -22.00 3.37 22.22
C ALA A 141 -22.03 1.84 22.04
N GLY A 142 -20.88 1.18 21.86
CA GLY A 142 -20.79 -0.25 21.57
C GLY A 142 -21.41 -0.64 20.22
N GLN A 143 -21.62 0.31 19.32
CA GLN A 143 -22.10 0.05 17.98
C GLN A 143 -20.92 -0.42 17.13
N ALA A 144 -20.95 -1.69 16.74
CA ALA A 144 -19.97 -2.24 15.81
C ALA A 144 -20.10 -1.53 14.45
N LEU A 145 -19.12 -0.70 14.10
CA LEU A 145 -18.75 -0.57 12.69
C LEU A 145 -18.22 -1.94 12.28
N GLY A 146 -18.99 -2.67 11.46
CA GLY A 146 -18.72 -4.06 11.11
C GLY A 146 -17.31 -4.24 10.56
N PHE A 147 -16.39 -4.71 11.40
CA PHE A 147 -15.03 -5.04 11.02
C PHE A 147 -14.50 -6.16 11.91
N LEU A 148 -14.25 -7.31 11.26
CA LEU A 148 -13.76 -8.54 11.87
C LEU A 148 -12.26 -8.46 12.19
N ASP A 149 -11.97 -9.00 13.37
CA ASP A 149 -10.74 -9.08 14.14
C ASP A 149 -9.99 -10.38 13.84
N ILE A 150 -8.67 -10.32 13.64
CA ILE A 150 -7.75 -11.44 13.96
C ILE A 150 -6.40 -10.86 14.43
N SER A 151 -6.33 -10.41 15.68
CA SER A 151 -5.07 -10.33 16.43
C SER A 151 -4.86 -11.60 17.26
N SER A 152 -4.27 -12.64 16.66
CA SER A 152 -3.70 -13.75 17.43
C SER A 152 -2.62 -14.49 16.63
N VAL A 153 -1.52 -13.80 16.34
CA VAL A 153 -0.21 -14.44 16.15
C VAL A 153 0.80 -13.54 16.86
N ASP A 154 1.51 -14.10 17.83
CA ASP A 154 2.63 -13.46 18.51
C ASP A 154 3.72 -13.16 17.46
N ILE A 155 3.81 -11.89 17.05
CA ILE A 155 4.97 -11.39 16.30
C ILE A 155 6.04 -11.09 17.35
N GLU A 156 7.08 -11.92 17.36
CA GLU A 156 8.27 -11.71 18.17
C GLU A 156 8.83 -10.28 18.02
N ASP A 157 9.28 -9.78 19.16
CA ASP A 157 9.84 -8.45 19.42
C ASP A 157 11.01 -8.13 18.46
N GLY A 158 10.71 -7.40 17.39
CA GLY A 158 11.69 -6.76 16.52
C GLY A 158 11.37 -5.26 16.42
N SER A 159 12.41 -4.43 16.37
CA SER A 159 12.28 -3.01 15.99
C SER A 159 11.37 -2.85 14.75
N PRO A 160 10.65 -1.73 14.58
CA PRO A 160 9.79 -1.56 13.41
C PRO A 160 10.57 -1.90 12.14
N PRO A 161 9.99 -2.68 11.22
CA PRO A 161 10.65 -3.03 9.98
C PRO A 161 11.13 -1.76 9.29
N VAL A 162 12.46 -1.58 9.25
CA VAL A 162 13.04 -0.43 8.55
C VAL A 162 13.04 -0.83 7.08
N ALA A 163 12.07 -0.32 6.33
CA ALA A 163 12.14 -0.32 4.88
C ALA A 163 13.47 0.33 4.47
N ASP A 164 14.28 -0.41 3.75
CA ASP A 164 15.52 0.11 3.18
C ASP A 164 15.23 1.09 2.03
N ASP A 165 16.29 1.66 1.45
CA ASP A 165 16.12 2.65 0.38
C ASP A 165 15.54 2.03 -0.91
N VAL A 166 15.73 0.73 -1.14
CA VAL A 166 15.12 0.03 -2.29
C VAL A 166 13.61 -0.04 -2.09
N ALA A 167 13.17 -0.45 -0.90
CA ALA A 167 11.75 -0.48 -0.57
C ALA A 167 11.12 0.92 -0.61
N ARG A 168 11.81 1.95 -0.11
CA ARG A 168 11.32 3.34 -0.18
C ARG A 168 11.09 3.80 -1.60
N ARG A 169 12.03 3.55 -2.52
CA ARG A 169 11.86 3.90 -3.94
C ARG A 169 10.68 3.15 -4.57
N MET A 170 10.49 1.87 -4.24
CA MET A 170 9.30 1.13 -4.68
C MET A 170 8.01 1.76 -4.15
N PHE A 171 7.97 2.19 -2.89
CA PHE A 171 6.81 2.88 -2.34
C PHE A 171 6.56 4.24 -3.00
N GLU A 172 7.61 5.02 -3.23
CA GLU A 172 7.51 6.31 -3.91
C GLU A 172 7.00 6.14 -5.34
N GLY A 173 7.59 5.21 -6.08
CA GLY A 173 7.16 4.82 -7.42
C GLY A 173 5.70 4.40 -7.43
N PHE A 174 5.31 3.46 -6.57
CA PHE A 174 3.92 3.00 -6.48
C PHE A 174 2.93 4.08 -6.07
N ASN A 175 3.35 5.16 -5.41
CA ASN A 175 2.47 6.27 -5.04
C ASN A 175 2.39 7.37 -6.10
N ALA A 176 3.06 7.22 -7.25
CA ALA A 176 2.94 8.16 -8.35
C ALA A 176 1.49 8.13 -8.91
N PRO A 177 0.80 9.30 -8.97
CA PRO A 177 -0.63 9.37 -9.23
C PRO A 177 -1.04 9.01 -10.67
N ASP A 178 -0.08 9.02 -11.58
CA ASP A 178 -0.22 8.77 -13.02
C ASP A 178 0.06 7.31 -13.42
N LEU A 179 0.42 6.44 -12.47
CA LEU A 179 0.57 5.02 -12.74
C LEU A 179 -0.72 4.41 -13.30
N ASP A 180 -0.58 3.60 -14.36
CA ASP A 180 -1.70 2.85 -14.96
C ASP A 180 -2.43 1.96 -13.93
N PHE A 181 -1.73 1.55 -12.87
CA PHE A 181 -2.32 0.88 -11.71
C PHE A 181 -3.49 1.68 -11.13
N TYR A 182 -3.37 3.00 -10.94
CA TYR A 182 -4.46 3.84 -10.40
C TYR A 182 -5.47 4.28 -11.45
N LEU A 183 -5.02 4.50 -12.68
CA LEU A 183 -5.89 5.00 -13.76
C LEU A 183 -6.78 3.90 -14.34
N SER A 184 -6.29 2.65 -14.39
CA SER A 184 -6.94 1.54 -15.09
C SER A 184 -7.28 0.36 -14.17
N TRP A 185 -6.32 -0.11 -13.36
CA TRP A 185 -6.54 -1.33 -12.57
C TRP A 185 -7.39 -1.08 -11.34
N LYS A 186 -7.01 -0.13 -10.46
CA LYS A 186 -7.69 0.14 -9.20
C LYS A 186 -9.20 0.39 -9.36
N PRO A 187 -9.70 1.18 -10.34
CA PRO A 187 -11.14 1.40 -10.52
C PRO A 187 -11.89 0.11 -10.88
N ARG A 188 -11.31 -0.73 -11.75
CA ARG A 188 -11.90 -2.02 -12.13
C ARG A 188 -11.86 -3.03 -10.98
N TYR A 189 -10.78 -3.03 -10.20
CA TYR A 189 -10.67 -3.84 -9.00
C TYR A 189 -11.70 -3.42 -7.95
N GLN A 190 -11.87 -2.12 -7.71
CA GLN A 190 -12.89 -1.57 -6.83
C GLN A 190 -14.30 -1.98 -7.26
N GLN A 191 -14.62 -1.85 -8.54
CA GLN A 191 -15.91 -2.30 -9.08
C GLN A 191 -16.16 -3.79 -8.81
N THR A 192 -15.15 -4.65 -9.02
CA THR A 192 -15.24 -6.08 -8.70
C THR A 192 -15.52 -6.30 -7.21
N VAL A 193 -14.78 -5.63 -6.32
CA VAL A 193 -14.96 -5.77 -4.86
C VAL A 193 -16.34 -5.30 -4.41
N ASP A 194 -16.84 -4.19 -4.96
CA ASP A 194 -18.16 -3.65 -4.63
C ASP A 194 -19.28 -4.60 -5.07
N LEU A 195 -19.19 -5.14 -6.29
CA LEU A 195 -20.12 -6.16 -6.80
C LEU A 195 -20.13 -7.40 -5.91
N VAL A 196 -18.96 -7.89 -5.51
CA VAL A 196 -18.85 -9.08 -4.65
C VAL A 196 -19.43 -8.81 -3.27
N ARG A 197 -19.12 -7.66 -2.68
CA ARG A 197 -19.65 -7.27 -1.36
C ARG A 197 -21.17 -7.14 -1.39
N GLU A 198 -21.73 -6.54 -2.44
CA GLU A 198 -23.17 -6.41 -2.63
C GLU A 198 -23.87 -7.76 -2.79
N ALA A 199 -23.30 -8.66 -3.60
CA ALA A 199 -23.81 -10.01 -3.80
C ALA A 199 -23.82 -10.82 -2.50
N ILE A 200 -22.73 -10.79 -1.72
CA ILE A 200 -22.64 -11.46 -0.41
C ILE A 200 -23.66 -10.86 0.56
N ALA A 201 -23.75 -9.54 0.66
CA ALA A 201 -24.69 -8.87 1.57
C ALA A 201 -26.17 -9.20 1.28
N ARG A 202 -26.50 -9.49 0.02
CA ARG A 202 -27.85 -9.90 -0.42
C ARG A 202 -28.09 -11.41 -0.40
N GLY A 203 -27.07 -12.22 -0.08
CA GLY A 203 -27.14 -13.68 -0.19
C GLY A 203 -27.29 -14.16 -1.63
N GLN A 204 -26.82 -13.39 -2.61
CA GLN A 204 -26.89 -13.67 -4.05
C GLN A 204 -25.53 -14.14 -4.59
N THR A 205 -24.93 -15.14 -3.94
CA THR A 205 -23.60 -15.70 -4.30
C THR A 205 -23.56 -16.28 -5.72
N GLU A 206 -24.70 -16.64 -6.29
CA GLU A 206 -24.80 -17.09 -7.68
C GLU A 206 -24.41 -16.00 -8.69
N ASP A 207 -24.69 -14.73 -8.38
CA ASP A 207 -24.40 -13.59 -9.28
C ASP A 207 -22.89 -13.39 -9.51
N ILE A 208 -22.05 -13.90 -8.60
CA ILE A 208 -20.58 -13.82 -8.68
C ILE A 208 -19.92 -15.14 -9.12
N PHE A 209 -20.70 -16.17 -9.44
CA PHE A 209 -20.17 -17.48 -9.84
C PHE A 209 -19.24 -17.39 -11.06
N ASP A 210 -19.72 -16.78 -12.15
CA ASP A 210 -18.95 -16.64 -13.38
C ASP A 210 -17.71 -15.77 -13.16
N LEU A 211 -17.84 -14.71 -12.36
CA LEU A 211 -16.75 -13.81 -11.98
C LEU A 211 -15.62 -14.55 -11.25
N VAL A 212 -15.97 -15.43 -10.30
CA VAL A 212 -15.00 -16.16 -9.47
C VAL A 212 -14.40 -17.37 -10.20
N TRP A 213 -15.15 -18.07 -11.06
CA TRP A 213 -14.71 -19.35 -11.63
C TRP A 213 -14.45 -19.33 -13.14
N LYS A 214 -15.22 -18.56 -13.93
CA LYS A 214 -15.19 -18.62 -15.41
C LYS A 214 -14.50 -17.43 -16.06
N THR A 215 -14.42 -16.29 -15.39
CA THR A 215 -13.73 -15.11 -15.90
C THR A 215 -12.22 -15.31 -15.86
N LYS A 216 -11.55 -15.10 -16.99
CA LYS A 216 -10.09 -15.26 -17.11
C LYS A 216 -9.33 -14.21 -16.30
N ASP A 217 -9.75 -12.96 -16.38
CA ASP A 217 -9.23 -11.85 -15.57
C ASP A 217 -10.40 -11.16 -14.90
N ASN A 218 -10.53 -11.32 -13.58
CA ASN A 218 -11.64 -10.75 -12.81
C ASN A 218 -11.28 -9.39 -12.18
N ASN A 219 -10.20 -8.75 -12.64
CA ASN A 219 -9.61 -7.54 -12.09
C ASN A 219 -9.04 -7.67 -10.66
N VAL A 220 -9.14 -8.85 -10.02
CA VAL A 220 -8.40 -9.21 -8.81
C VAL A 220 -7.14 -9.98 -9.19
N SER A 221 -7.30 -11.02 -10.01
CA SER A 221 -6.18 -11.79 -10.55
C SER A 221 -6.53 -12.51 -11.85
N ASN A 222 -5.50 -12.84 -12.63
CA ASN A 222 -5.63 -13.71 -13.79
C ASN A 222 -5.71 -15.18 -13.37
N ALA A 223 -6.60 -15.95 -13.99
CA ALA A 223 -6.79 -17.39 -13.79
C ALA A 223 -5.60 -18.25 -14.26
N GLY A 224 -4.70 -17.69 -15.08
CA GLY A 224 -3.62 -18.42 -15.73
C GLY A 224 -4.11 -19.40 -16.80
N SER A 225 -3.20 -20.25 -17.29
CA SER A 225 -3.49 -21.29 -18.29
C SER A 225 -4.11 -22.56 -17.70
N GLY A 226 -4.17 -22.68 -16.37
CA GLY A 226 -4.63 -23.88 -15.65
C GLY A 226 -6.14 -23.94 -15.36
N MET A 227 -6.95 -23.08 -16.00
CA MET A 227 -8.39 -23.05 -15.76
C MET A 227 -9.07 -24.33 -16.28
N PRO A 228 -9.94 -24.99 -15.48
CA PRO A 228 -10.79 -26.07 -15.96
C PRO A 228 -11.67 -25.62 -17.14
N SER A 229 -12.09 -26.55 -17.99
CA SER A 229 -13.01 -26.20 -19.08
C SER A 229 -14.33 -25.67 -18.52
N PHE A 230 -14.94 -24.71 -19.22
CA PHE A 230 -16.24 -24.16 -18.80
C PHE A 230 -17.30 -25.24 -18.64
N ALA A 231 -17.33 -26.24 -19.53
CA ALA A 231 -18.24 -27.38 -19.40
C ALA A 231 -18.05 -28.16 -18.08
N LEU A 232 -16.81 -28.27 -17.59
CA LEU A 232 -16.53 -28.91 -16.30
C LEU A 232 -16.94 -28.01 -15.13
N ILE A 233 -16.71 -26.71 -15.23
CA ILE A 233 -17.13 -25.74 -14.21
C ILE A 233 -18.67 -25.73 -14.10
N ASP A 234 -19.38 -25.70 -15.23
CA ASP A 234 -20.84 -25.74 -15.27
C ASP A 234 -21.38 -27.07 -14.70
N ALA A 235 -20.71 -28.20 -14.97
CA ALA A 235 -21.09 -29.50 -14.39
C ALA A 235 -20.88 -29.56 -12.86
N LEU A 236 -20.02 -28.72 -12.30
CA LEU A 236 -19.74 -28.64 -10.86
C LEU A 236 -20.39 -27.42 -10.19
N LYS A 237 -21.32 -26.73 -10.88
CA LYS A 237 -21.87 -25.44 -10.44
C LYS A 237 -22.35 -25.44 -9.00
N ASP A 238 -23.26 -26.35 -8.62
CA ASP A 238 -23.80 -26.40 -7.25
C ASP A 238 -22.72 -26.64 -6.19
N LYS A 239 -21.73 -27.49 -6.52
CA LYS A 239 -20.60 -27.77 -5.63
C LYS A 239 -19.69 -26.56 -5.43
N LEU A 240 -19.45 -25.81 -6.51
CA LEU A 240 -18.62 -24.62 -6.51
C LEU A 240 -19.33 -23.39 -5.93
N LEU A 241 -20.67 -23.30 -6.04
CA LEU A 241 -21.47 -22.31 -5.32
C LEU A 241 -21.38 -22.52 -3.81
N ALA A 242 -21.52 -23.75 -3.34
CA ALA A 242 -21.32 -24.08 -1.93
C ALA A 242 -19.90 -23.75 -1.43
N VAL A 243 -18.90 -23.77 -2.32
CA VAL A 243 -17.53 -23.31 -1.98
C VAL A 243 -17.49 -21.78 -1.84
N ILE A 244 -18.14 -21.02 -2.73
CA ILE A 244 -18.24 -19.55 -2.62
C ILE A 244 -18.89 -19.18 -1.28
N GLU A 245 -20.00 -19.82 -0.94
CA GLU A 245 -20.72 -19.59 0.33
C GLU A 245 -19.83 -19.88 1.54
N THR A 246 -19.13 -21.03 1.54
CA THR A 246 -18.20 -21.40 2.62
C THR A 246 -17.09 -20.36 2.78
N ILE A 247 -16.51 -19.91 1.67
CA ILE A 247 -15.43 -18.91 1.70
C ILE A 247 -15.98 -17.57 2.21
N ALA A 248 -17.16 -17.13 1.73
CA ALA A 248 -17.77 -15.86 2.13
C ALA A 248 -18.03 -15.77 3.64
N GLU A 249 -18.31 -16.90 4.29
CA GLU A 249 -18.52 -17.00 5.73
C GLU A 249 -17.21 -17.11 6.52
N ASP A 250 -16.21 -17.82 5.98
CA ASP A 250 -14.96 -18.11 6.67
C ASP A 250 -13.72 -17.87 5.78
N ALA A 251 -13.04 -16.76 6.07
CA ALA A 251 -11.81 -16.34 5.42
C ALA A 251 -10.53 -16.86 6.10
N SER A 252 -10.60 -17.93 6.91
CA SER A 252 -9.44 -18.45 7.65
C SER A 252 -8.49 -19.28 6.77
N PRO A 253 -7.18 -19.34 7.11
CA PRO A 253 -6.26 -20.29 6.48
C PRO A 253 -6.67 -21.76 6.63
N GLU A 254 -7.37 -22.10 7.71
CA GLU A 254 -7.93 -23.42 7.98
C GLU A 254 -9.07 -23.75 7.02
N CYS A 255 -9.95 -22.77 6.74
CA CYS A 255 -10.98 -22.89 5.70
C CYS A 255 -10.34 -23.15 4.33
N PHE A 256 -9.25 -22.45 3.99
CA PHE A 256 -8.53 -22.70 2.74
C PHE A 256 -8.06 -24.15 2.62
N ASP A 257 -7.45 -24.72 3.68
CA ASP A 257 -7.02 -26.12 3.68
C ASP A 257 -8.21 -27.09 3.57
N ALA A 258 -9.33 -26.80 4.25
CA ALA A 258 -10.55 -27.60 4.15
C ALA A 258 -11.13 -27.59 2.72
N ILE A 259 -11.12 -26.43 2.04
CA ILE A 259 -11.52 -26.33 0.64
C ILE A 259 -10.55 -27.10 -0.26
N VAL A 260 -9.24 -26.99 -0.05
CA VAL A 260 -8.25 -27.78 -0.81
C VAL A 260 -8.45 -29.28 -0.61
N GLU A 261 -8.75 -29.74 0.61
CA GLU A 261 -9.07 -31.13 0.90
C GLU A 261 -10.36 -31.58 0.18
N ARG A 262 -11.39 -30.72 0.15
CA ARG A 262 -12.63 -30.96 -0.60
C ARG A 262 -12.36 -31.15 -2.09
N PHE A 263 -11.56 -30.30 -2.71
CA PHE A 263 -11.15 -30.46 -4.11
C PHE A 263 -10.26 -31.69 -4.32
N THR A 264 -9.44 -32.07 -3.33
CA THR A 264 -8.65 -33.30 -3.38
C THR A 264 -9.55 -34.53 -3.45
N LYS A 265 -10.64 -34.56 -2.67
CA LYS A 265 -11.65 -35.61 -2.74
C LYS A 265 -12.30 -35.69 -4.13
N TRP A 266 -12.67 -34.55 -4.72
CA TRP A 266 -13.23 -34.51 -6.08
C TRP A 266 -12.25 -35.00 -7.16
N ARG A 267 -10.96 -34.74 -6.99
CA ARG A 267 -9.93 -35.32 -7.86
C ARG A 267 -9.85 -36.84 -7.72
N GLN A 268 -9.88 -37.35 -6.49
CA GLN A 268 -9.81 -38.79 -6.21
C GLN A 268 -11.04 -39.54 -6.74
N THR A 269 -12.21 -38.91 -6.76
CA THR A 269 -13.44 -39.47 -7.35
C THR A 269 -13.50 -39.33 -8.88
N GLY A 270 -12.48 -38.71 -9.51
CA GLY A 270 -12.38 -38.56 -10.97
C GLY A 270 -13.18 -37.38 -11.54
N GLU A 271 -13.80 -36.56 -10.69
CA GLU A 271 -14.55 -35.37 -11.10
C GLU A 271 -13.63 -34.25 -11.58
N LEU A 272 -12.38 -34.21 -11.06
CA LEU A 272 -11.35 -33.25 -11.46
C LEU A 272 -10.07 -33.98 -11.88
N LYS A 273 -9.38 -33.44 -12.89
CA LYS A 273 -8.06 -33.95 -13.30
C LYS A 273 -6.94 -33.47 -12.36
N ALA A 274 -7.03 -32.23 -11.91
CA ALA A 274 -6.06 -31.57 -11.04
C ALA A 274 -6.77 -30.62 -10.08
N ILE A 275 -6.12 -30.26 -8.99
CA ILE A 275 -6.64 -29.31 -8.01
C ILE A 275 -6.29 -27.89 -8.51
N PRO A 276 -7.27 -27.02 -8.81
CA PRO A 276 -7.03 -25.68 -9.31
C PRO A 276 -6.67 -24.73 -8.14
N ARG A 277 -5.54 -24.96 -7.47
CA ARG A 277 -5.11 -24.21 -6.27
C ARG A 277 -5.11 -22.70 -6.48
N LEU A 278 -4.67 -22.23 -7.66
CA LEU A 278 -4.69 -20.82 -8.03
C LEU A 278 -6.11 -20.23 -8.04
N LEU A 279 -7.10 -20.97 -8.56
CA LEU A 279 -8.50 -20.50 -8.57
C LEU A 279 -9.11 -20.50 -7.17
N ILE A 280 -8.73 -21.45 -6.32
CA ILE A 280 -9.13 -21.44 -4.90
C ILE A 280 -8.55 -20.20 -4.21
N ALA A 281 -7.25 -19.95 -4.34
CA ALA A 281 -6.59 -18.75 -3.82
C ALA A 281 -7.22 -17.45 -4.35
N ARG A 282 -7.57 -17.41 -5.65
CA ARG A 282 -8.31 -16.31 -6.26
C ARG A 282 -9.68 -16.09 -5.63
N ALA A 283 -10.42 -17.14 -5.32
CA ALA A 283 -11.71 -17.01 -4.65
C ALA A 283 -11.53 -16.30 -3.28
N PHE A 284 -10.56 -16.72 -2.47
CA PHE A 284 -10.24 -16.03 -1.21
C PHE A 284 -9.85 -14.56 -1.43
N ALA A 285 -8.97 -14.25 -2.38
CA ALA A 285 -8.58 -12.88 -2.69
C ALA A 285 -9.72 -12.00 -3.24
N THR A 286 -10.70 -12.62 -3.90
CA THR A 286 -11.86 -11.93 -4.48
C THR A 286 -12.93 -11.66 -3.44
N LEU A 287 -13.21 -12.64 -2.57
CA LEU A 287 -14.25 -12.53 -1.55
C LEU A 287 -13.77 -11.77 -0.30
N HIS A 288 -12.48 -11.86 0.02
CA HIS A 288 -11.88 -11.26 1.21
C HIS A 288 -10.64 -10.42 0.88
N PRO A 289 -10.80 -9.34 0.08
CA PRO A 289 -9.70 -8.43 -0.23
C PRO A 289 -9.11 -7.78 1.02
N GLU A 290 -9.85 -7.67 2.13
CA GLU A 290 -9.33 -7.16 3.40
C GLU A 290 -8.22 -8.03 4.01
N PHE A 291 -8.10 -9.30 3.60
CA PHE A 291 -7.15 -10.25 4.17
C PHE A 291 -6.11 -10.79 3.19
N TYR A 292 -6.42 -10.76 1.90
CA TYR A 292 -5.62 -11.47 0.90
C TYR A 292 -5.18 -10.52 -0.23
N PRO A 293 -3.90 -10.56 -0.64
CA PRO A 293 -3.40 -9.78 -1.74
C PRO A 293 -3.81 -10.39 -3.08
N THR A 294 -3.62 -9.64 -4.16
CA THR A 294 -3.88 -10.11 -5.54
C THR A 294 -2.87 -11.17 -6.03
N THR A 295 -1.85 -11.48 -5.22
CA THR A 295 -0.80 -12.47 -5.52
C THR A 295 -1.23 -13.90 -5.18
N VAL A 296 -2.10 -14.46 -6.02
CA VAL A 296 -2.75 -15.76 -5.79
C VAL A 296 -1.94 -16.99 -6.19
N ASP A 297 -0.90 -16.81 -7.02
CA ASP A 297 0.01 -17.91 -7.38
C ASP A 297 1.05 -18.09 -6.26
N ALA A 298 1.17 -19.31 -5.74
CA ALA A 298 2.05 -19.61 -4.61
C ALA A 298 3.53 -19.36 -4.92
N THR A 299 3.99 -19.70 -6.13
CA THR A 299 5.39 -19.48 -6.53
C THR A 299 5.68 -17.98 -6.65
N VAL A 300 4.70 -17.22 -7.14
CA VAL A 300 4.80 -15.76 -7.22
C VAL A 300 4.78 -15.12 -5.83
N LEU A 301 3.92 -15.60 -4.94
CA LEU A 301 3.85 -15.15 -3.55
C LEU A 301 5.16 -15.40 -2.81
N ASP A 302 5.78 -16.57 -2.98
CA ASP A 302 7.08 -16.89 -2.37
C ASP A 302 8.18 -15.91 -2.81
N LYS A 303 8.18 -15.50 -4.09
CA LYS A 303 9.11 -14.47 -4.59
C LYS A 303 8.84 -13.10 -3.96
N ALA A 304 7.57 -12.73 -3.77
CA ALA A 304 7.22 -11.49 -3.11
C ALA A 304 7.67 -11.52 -1.64
N LEU A 305 7.36 -12.59 -0.90
CA LEU A 305 7.77 -12.77 0.49
C LEU A 305 9.28 -12.64 0.65
N GLU A 306 10.06 -13.26 -0.22
CA GLU A 306 11.53 -13.14 -0.17
C GLU A 306 12.00 -11.70 -0.39
N TRP A 307 11.41 -10.98 -1.35
CA TRP A 307 11.74 -9.57 -1.54
C TRP A 307 11.39 -8.73 -0.31
N PHE A 308 10.19 -8.91 0.25
CA PHE A 308 9.77 -8.18 1.47
C PHE A 308 10.62 -8.55 2.69
N ARG A 309 11.08 -9.80 2.79
CA ARG A 309 12.00 -10.26 3.84
C ARG A 309 13.31 -9.47 3.79
N VAL A 310 13.87 -9.32 2.60
CA VAL A 310 15.14 -8.60 2.38
C VAL A 310 14.99 -7.10 2.63
N HIS A 311 14.00 -6.48 2.01
CA HIS A 311 13.95 -5.00 1.91
C HIS A 311 13.09 -4.31 2.95
N THR A 312 12.21 -5.07 3.61
CA THR A 312 11.29 -4.52 4.61
C THR A 312 11.35 -5.27 5.93
N GLY A 313 12.30 -6.19 6.13
CA GLY A 313 12.44 -6.92 7.39
C GLY A 313 11.24 -7.80 7.74
N LEU A 314 10.46 -8.25 6.74
CA LEU A 314 9.43 -9.26 6.96
C LEU A 314 10.06 -10.50 7.61
N ALA A 315 9.51 -10.97 8.72
CA ALA A 315 10.05 -12.13 9.40
C ALA A 315 9.82 -13.42 8.60
N THR A 316 10.79 -14.33 8.70
CA THR A 316 10.74 -15.63 8.04
C THR A 316 9.56 -16.44 8.55
N LEU A 317 8.86 -17.10 7.63
CA LEU A 317 7.71 -17.93 7.91
C LEU A 317 7.96 -19.34 7.37
N ASP A 318 7.79 -20.35 8.22
CA ASP A 318 7.84 -21.75 7.83
C ASP A 318 6.43 -22.33 7.74
N SER A 319 5.82 -22.18 6.57
CA SER A 319 4.50 -22.73 6.25
C SER A 319 4.42 -23.02 4.76
N GLU A 320 3.72 -24.07 4.36
CA GLU A 320 3.40 -24.34 2.96
C GLU A 320 1.99 -23.86 2.57
N ASN A 321 1.17 -23.44 3.53
CA ASN A 321 -0.19 -22.98 3.30
C ASN A 321 -0.19 -21.58 2.65
N TRP A 322 -0.72 -21.49 1.43
CA TRP A 322 -0.81 -20.23 0.69
C TRP A 322 -1.59 -19.16 1.44
N ALA A 323 -2.74 -19.51 2.03
CA ALA A 323 -3.58 -18.54 2.72
C ALA A 323 -2.88 -17.96 3.95
N PHE A 324 -2.12 -18.77 4.68
CA PHE A 324 -1.32 -18.30 5.80
C PHE A 324 -0.24 -17.31 5.34
N LYS A 325 0.54 -17.70 4.32
CA LYS A 325 1.55 -16.83 3.68
C LYS A 325 0.97 -15.51 3.17
N ALA A 326 -0.19 -15.56 2.54
CA ALA A 326 -0.85 -14.42 1.92
C ALA A 326 -1.38 -13.43 2.96
N ARG A 327 -2.00 -13.92 4.04
CA ARG A 327 -2.42 -13.09 5.17
C ARG A 327 -1.22 -12.51 5.92
N TRP A 328 -0.18 -13.30 6.11
CA TRP A 328 1.07 -12.84 6.73
C TRP A 328 1.67 -11.66 5.98
N LEU A 329 1.76 -11.75 4.65
CA LEU A 329 2.21 -10.65 3.81
C LEU A 329 1.30 -9.42 3.98
N SER A 330 -0.02 -9.59 3.93
CA SER A 330 -0.97 -8.47 4.06
C SER A 330 -0.84 -7.77 5.43
N GLN A 331 -0.73 -8.53 6.52
CA GLN A 331 -0.51 -8.00 7.87
C GLN A 331 0.80 -7.23 7.98
N HIS A 332 1.87 -7.74 7.36
CA HIS A 332 3.14 -7.02 7.31
C HIS A 332 3.01 -5.70 6.55
N LEU A 333 2.35 -5.71 5.39
CA LEU A 333 2.12 -4.50 4.60
C LEU A 333 1.25 -3.47 5.33
N ASP A 334 0.21 -3.90 6.04
CA ASP A 334 -0.58 -3.04 6.92
C ASP A 334 0.31 -2.42 8.02
N SER A 335 1.29 -3.17 8.51
CA SER A 335 2.24 -2.69 9.52
C SER A 335 3.20 -1.61 9.03
N LEU A 336 3.34 -1.42 7.71
CA LEU A 336 4.21 -0.41 7.08
C LEU A 336 3.55 0.97 6.93
N TRP A 337 2.21 1.08 7.00
CA TRP A 337 1.44 2.35 6.96
C TRP A 337 1.70 3.20 5.70
N CYS A 338 1.96 2.56 4.57
CA CYS A 338 2.26 3.22 3.30
C CYS A 338 1.10 3.18 2.28
N PHE A 339 -0.07 2.64 2.64
CA PHE A 339 -1.23 2.50 1.75
C PHE A 339 -2.46 3.21 2.30
N ASN A 340 -3.29 3.74 1.40
CA ASN A 340 -4.53 4.44 1.78
C ASN A 340 -5.71 3.49 1.99
N ASP A 341 -5.70 2.34 1.33
CA ASP A 341 -6.76 1.34 1.39
C ASP A 341 -6.23 -0.08 1.09
N ASP A 342 -7.07 -1.09 1.34
CA ASP A 342 -6.76 -2.50 1.14
C ASP A 342 -6.41 -2.83 -0.33
N LEU A 343 -7.02 -2.14 -1.29
CA LEU A 343 -6.79 -2.42 -2.72
C LEU A 343 -5.37 -2.00 -3.11
N GLN A 344 -4.91 -0.82 -2.67
CA GLN A 344 -3.55 -0.37 -2.88
C GLN A 344 -2.55 -1.34 -2.26
N ARG A 345 -2.77 -1.75 -1.01
CA ARG A 345 -1.96 -2.77 -0.34
C ARG A 345 -1.91 -4.07 -1.14
N ASN A 346 -3.04 -4.54 -1.63
CA ASN A 346 -3.15 -5.81 -2.35
C ASN A 346 -2.52 -5.79 -3.74
N MET A 347 -2.45 -4.62 -4.37
CA MET A 347 -1.82 -4.41 -5.69
C MET A 347 -0.30 -4.28 -5.58
N PHE A 348 0.22 -3.77 -4.45
CA PHE A 348 1.63 -3.46 -4.29
C PHE A 348 2.61 -4.64 -4.47
N PRO A 349 2.35 -5.85 -3.93
CA PRO A 349 3.22 -7.00 -4.21
C PRO A 349 3.37 -7.30 -5.70
N TRP A 350 2.31 -7.09 -6.48
CA TRP A 350 2.36 -7.25 -7.93
C TRP A 350 3.19 -6.16 -8.60
N PHE A 351 3.05 -4.90 -8.17
CA PHE A 351 3.91 -3.81 -8.63
C PHE A 351 5.40 -4.11 -8.39
N VAL A 352 5.75 -4.55 -7.18
CA VAL A 352 7.13 -4.94 -6.84
C VAL A 352 7.62 -6.06 -7.76
N LEU A 353 6.82 -7.11 -7.94
CA LEU A 353 7.18 -8.24 -8.80
C LEU A 353 7.29 -7.86 -10.28
N ASP A 354 6.45 -6.95 -10.76
CA ASP A 354 6.51 -6.41 -12.11
C ASP A 354 7.83 -5.66 -12.34
N GLN A 355 8.21 -4.82 -11.37
CA GLN A 355 9.51 -4.13 -11.36
C GLN A 355 10.69 -5.10 -11.41
N ILE A 356 10.65 -6.19 -10.63
CA ILE A 356 11.71 -7.20 -10.61
C ILE A 356 11.74 -8.02 -11.91
N ARG A 357 10.57 -8.37 -12.48
CA ARG A 357 10.46 -9.23 -13.68
C ARG A 357 10.78 -8.50 -14.97
N GLY A 358 10.23 -7.31 -15.14
CA GLY A 358 10.49 -6.47 -16.31
C GLY A 358 11.97 -6.13 -16.44
N TYR A 359 12.68 -6.07 -15.33
CA TYR A 359 14.13 -5.85 -15.35
C TYR A 359 14.94 -7.09 -15.78
N ARG A 360 14.68 -8.29 -15.22
CA ARG A 360 15.51 -9.50 -15.44
C ARG A 360 15.56 -10.03 -16.89
N GLN A 361 14.64 -9.63 -17.76
CA GLN A 361 14.59 -10.09 -19.16
C GLN A 361 15.51 -9.33 -20.12
N VAL A 362 16.36 -8.41 -19.64
CA VAL A 362 17.28 -7.62 -20.50
C VAL A 362 18.44 -8.46 -21.09
N GLY A 363 18.49 -9.78 -20.87
CA GLY A 363 19.54 -10.67 -21.39
C GLY A 363 19.14 -12.06 -21.91
N GLU A 364 17.85 -12.43 -21.94
CA GLU A 364 17.40 -13.74 -22.47
C GLU A 364 16.33 -13.57 -23.56
N PRO A 365 16.57 -14.03 -24.80
CA PRO A 365 15.55 -14.06 -25.83
C PRO A 365 14.78 -15.39 -25.76
N GLU A 366 13.45 -15.30 -25.62
CA GLU A 366 12.46 -15.97 -26.48
C GLU A 366 11.06 -15.88 -25.84
N GLY A 367 10.17 -15.11 -26.46
CA GLY A 367 8.72 -15.24 -26.25
C GLY A 367 7.99 -14.14 -25.47
N ALA A 368 8.69 -13.18 -24.86
CA ALA A 368 8.05 -11.97 -24.33
C ALA A 368 7.82 -10.96 -25.48
N ALA A 369 6.62 -10.92 -26.03
CA ALA A 369 6.25 -9.93 -27.04
C ALA A 369 6.19 -8.52 -26.40
N PRO A 370 6.62 -7.46 -27.10
CA PRO A 370 6.41 -6.09 -26.66
C PRO A 370 4.92 -5.77 -26.61
N ASP A 371 4.43 -5.38 -25.43
CA ASP A 371 3.03 -5.12 -25.15
C ASP A 371 2.73 -3.61 -25.23
N TYR A 372 2.82 -3.02 -26.43
CA TYR A 372 2.28 -1.67 -26.65
C TYR A 372 0.76 -1.70 -26.53
N LYS A 373 0.22 -1.03 -25.52
CA LYS A 373 -1.22 -0.76 -25.36
C LYS A 373 -1.50 0.73 -25.63
N PRO A 374 -2.34 1.06 -26.62
CA PRO A 374 -2.77 2.45 -26.84
C PRO A 374 -3.40 3.02 -25.57
N ARG A 375 -2.93 4.19 -25.12
CA ARG A 375 -3.51 4.91 -23.98
C ARG A 375 -4.49 5.98 -24.46
N PRO A 376 -5.54 6.30 -23.68
CA PRO A 376 -6.46 7.36 -24.06
C PRO A 376 -5.74 8.70 -24.18
N SER A 377 -6.00 9.44 -25.26
CA SER A 377 -5.46 10.79 -25.49
C SER A 377 -6.21 11.88 -24.72
N SER A 378 -7.30 11.52 -24.03
CA SER A 378 -8.06 12.43 -23.16
C SER A 378 -8.76 11.70 -22.03
N ALA A 379 -8.87 12.36 -20.87
CA ALA A 379 -9.66 11.90 -19.72
C ALA A 379 -10.70 12.96 -19.31
N TYR A 380 -11.82 12.50 -18.73
CA TYR A 380 -12.81 13.36 -18.09
C TYR A 380 -12.55 13.34 -16.58
N ALA A 381 -12.33 14.51 -15.98
CA ALA A 381 -12.30 14.66 -14.53
C ALA A 381 -13.71 15.03 -14.05
N GLU A 382 -14.15 14.49 -12.90
CA GLU A 382 -15.35 14.97 -12.20
C GLU A 382 -15.08 16.35 -11.60
N LEU A 383 -15.19 17.38 -12.45
CA LEU A 383 -15.15 18.78 -12.08
C LEU A 383 -16.46 19.46 -12.56
N PRO A 384 -16.91 20.54 -11.92
CA PRO A 384 -18.13 21.25 -12.30
C PRO A 384 -18.17 21.60 -13.80
N ALA A 385 -19.36 21.70 -14.37
CA ALA A 385 -19.70 21.76 -15.80
C ALA A 385 -19.04 22.88 -16.66
N SER A 386 -18.04 23.59 -16.14
CA SER A 386 -17.22 24.57 -16.84
C SER A 386 -15.74 24.18 -17.01
N VAL A 387 -15.34 22.92 -16.77
CA VAL A 387 -13.90 22.53 -16.82
C VAL A 387 -13.59 21.37 -17.79
N ARG A 388 -13.20 21.80 -19.00
CA ARG A 388 -12.15 21.31 -19.94
C ARG A 388 -11.80 19.80 -19.99
N LYS A 389 -11.90 19.25 -21.21
CA LYS A 389 -11.21 18.03 -21.69
C LYS A 389 -9.70 18.14 -21.41
N ILE A 390 -9.15 17.30 -20.53
CA ILE A 390 -7.71 17.20 -20.29
C ILE A 390 -7.13 16.34 -21.43
N ARG A 391 -6.28 16.94 -22.28
CA ARG A 391 -5.52 16.19 -23.29
C ARG A 391 -4.28 15.60 -22.61
N LEU A 392 -4.05 14.30 -22.78
CA LEU A 392 -2.89 13.60 -22.23
C LEU A 392 -1.75 13.65 -23.26
N ARG A 393 -1.15 14.85 -23.44
CA ARG A 393 -0.17 15.12 -24.50
C ARG A 393 1.05 14.19 -24.49
N HIS A 394 1.45 13.71 -23.31
CA HIS A 394 2.52 12.72 -23.16
C HIS A 394 2.16 11.39 -23.85
N ASN A 395 0.93 10.90 -23.71
CA ASN A 395 0.48 9.68 -24.38
C ASN A 395 0.53 9.81 -25.92
N ASP A 396 0.16 10.98 -26.45
CA ASP A 396 0.23 11.25 -27.89
C ASP A 396 1.70 11.20 -28.38
N LEU A 397 2.64 11.74 -27.58
CA LEU A 397 4.08 11.73 -27.88
C LEU A 397 4.66 10.32 -27.80
N GLN A 398 4.24 9.54 -26.82
CA GLN A 398 4.64 8.14 -26.69
C GLN A 398 4.18 7.32 -27.89
N GLU A 399 2.92 7.47 -28.32
CA GLU A 399 2.40 6.77 -29.51
C GLU A 399 3.14 7.20 -30.79
N ALA A 400 3.38 8.51 -30.96
CA ALA A 400 4.11 9.01 -32.13
C ALA A 400 5.57 8.51 -32.15
N LEU A 401 6.25 8.54 -31.01
CA LEU A 401 7.61 8.02 -30.87
C LEU A 401 7.66 6.51 -31.15
N TYR A 402 6.72 5.75 -30.59
CA TYR A 402 6.62 4.30 -30.83
C TYR A 402 6.53 3.99 -32.33
N LYS A 403 5.62 4.67 -33.05
CA LYS A 403 5.45 4.50 -34.49
C LYS A 403 6.73 4.85 -35.26
N GLN A 404 7.43 5.92 -34.88
CA GLN A 404 8.71 6.27 -35.52
C GLN A 404 9.79 5.21 -35.25
N LEU A 405 9.90 4.71 -34.02
CA LEU A 405 10.90 3.70 -33.68
C LEU A 405 10.63 2.36 -34.35
N CYS A 406 9.37 1.93 -34.46
CA CYS A 406 9.01 0.70 -35.18
C CYS A 406 9.23 0.77 -36.71
N GLN A 407 9.43 1.97 -37.28
CA GLN A 407 9.87 2.11 -38.67
C GLN A 407 11.38 1.87 -38.83
N ILE A 408 12.15 2.02 -37.76
CA ILE A 408 13.61 1.94 -37.76
C ILE A 408 14.08 0.59 -37.18
N TYR A 409 13.42 0.10 -36.15
CA TYR A 409 13.76 -1.11 -35.40
C TYR A 409 12.64 -2.14 -35.50
N PRO A 410 12.97 -3.45 -35.46
CA PRO A 410 11.98 -4.51 -35.31
C PRO A 410 11.09 -4.23 -34.10
N LYS A 411 9.79 -4.51 -34.23
CA LYS A 411 8.80 -4.23 -33.18
C LYS A 411 9.18 -4.92 -31.87
N GLU A 412 9.76 -6.11 -31.96
CA GLU A 412 10.22 -6.97 -30.86
C GLU A 412 11.33 -6.32 -30.00
N GLN A 413 11.97 -5.27 -30.51
CA GLN A 413 13.05 -4.55 -29.84
C GLN A 413 12.60 -3.23 -29.20
N VAL A 414 11.37 -2.78 -29.46
CA VAL A 414 10.85 -1.49 -29.00
C VAL A 414 9.87 -1.72 -27.85
N TRP A 415 10.25 -1.28 -26.66
CA TRP A 415 9.47 -1.42 -25.43
C TRP A 415 8.95 -0.06 -24.99
N CYS A 416 7.70 0.00 -24.54
CA CYS A 416 7.13 1.17 -23.88
C CYS A 416 6.97 0.87 -22.39
N GLU A 417 7.12 1.90 -21.55
CA GLU A 417 6.79 1.83 -20.12
C GLU A 417 7.45 0.61 -19.46
N ARG A 418 8.77 0.48 -19.67
CA ARG A 418 9.51 -0.68 -19.17
C ARG A 418 9.82 -0.48 -17.69
N PRO A 419 9.50 -1.44 -16.80
CA PRO A 419 9.88 -1.33 -15.40
C PRO A 419 11.39 -1.17 -15.24
N THR A 420 11.81 -0.20 -14.43
CA THR A 420 13.23 0.15 -14.25
C THR A 420 13.90 -0.67 -13.15
N GLY A 421 13.12 -1.38 -12.33
CA GLY A 421 13.62 -2.07 -11.14
C GLY A 421 13.82 -1.16 -9.93
N SER A 422 13.68 0.17 -10.10
CA SER A 422 13.73 1.18 -9.04
C SER A 422 12.35 1.67 -8.60
N GLY A 423 11.26 1.11 -9.13
CA GLY A 423 9.90 1.60 -8.89
C GLY A 423 9.40 2.60 -9.96
N GLY A 424 10.22 2.90 -10.97
CA GLY A 424 9.84 3.72 -12.11
C GLY A 424 9.54 2.90 -13.36
N TYR A 425 9.12 3.60 -14.41
CA TYR A 425 8.97 3.07 -15.76
C TYR A 425 9.69 3.99 -16.73
N ALA A 426 10.53 3.43 -17.60
CA ALA A 426 11.12 4.19 -18.70
C ALA A 426 10.09 4.31 -19.82
N ASP A 427 9.85 5.53 -20.32
CA ASP A 427 8.84 5.82 -21.35
C ASP A 427 9.03 4.92 -22.59
N MET A 428 10.28 4.82 -23.08
CA MET A 428 10.62 3.90 -24.17
C MET A 428 12.05 3.36 -24.05
N LEU A 429 12.22 2.10 -24.43
CA LEU A 429 13.51 1.42 -24.47
C LEU A 429 13.66 0.67 -25.81
N VAL A 430 14.82 0.81 -26.45
CA VAL A 430 15.19 -0.02 -27.61
C VAL A 430 16.33 -0.95 -27.22
N THR A 431 16.04 -2.26 -27.18
CA THR A 431 17.02 -3.31 -26.85
C THR A 431 17.73 -3.79 -28.11
N ARG A 432 19.06 -3.88 -28.09
CA ARG A 432 19.85 -4.32 -29.24
C ARG A 432 20.66 -5.56 -28.87
N PRO A 433 20.46 -6.71 -29.55
CA PRO A 433 21.17 -7.95 -29.20
C PRO A 433 22.69 -7.76 -29.24
N GLY A 434 23.38 -8.13 -28.15
CA GLY A 434 24.84 -8.04 -28.04
C GLY A 434 25.40 -6.62 -27.88
N ALA A 435 24.54 -5.63 -27.64
CA ALA A 435 24.92 -4.24 -27.36
C ALA A 435 24.06 -3.68 -26.22
N GLY A 436 24.37 -2.46 -25.75
CA GLY A 436 23.52 -1.74 -24.82
C GLY A 436 22.22 -1.27 -25.47
N CYS A 437 21.36 -0.70 -24.64
CA CYS A 437 20.04 -0.21 -25.01
C CYS A 437 20.04 1.31 -25.26
N LEU A 438 19.00 1.78 -25.96
CA LEU A 438 18.70 3.20 -26.09
C LEU A 438 17.52 3.51 -25.16
N ILE A 439 17.70 4.45 -24.24
CA ILE A 439 16.67 4.86 -23.28
C ILE A 439 16.10 6.19 -23.73
N TYR A 440 14.78 6.29 -23.86
CA TYR A 440 14.10 7.54 -24.21
C TYR A 440 13.22 7.97 -23.06
N GLU A 441 13.27 9.26 -22.75
CA GLU A 441 12.41 9.93 -21.77
C GLU A 441 11.67 11.09 -22.44
N ILE A 442 10.34 11.06 -22.41
CA ILE A 442 9.47 12.02 -23.06
C ILE A 442 9.06 13.11 -22.05
N LYS A 443 9.22 14.38 -22.44
CA LYS A 443 8.78 15.52 -21.62
C LYS A 443 7.90 16.48 -22.39
N VAL A 444 6.71 16.75 -21.85
CA VAL A 444 5.82 17.83 -22.29
C VAL A 444 6.27 19.11 -21.60
N SER A 445 7.21 19.83 -22.22
CA SER A 445 7.73 21.09 -21.69
C SER A 445 7.59 22.22 -22.70
N HIS A 446 7.60 23.47 -22.21
CA HIS A 446 7.52 24.65 -23.08
C HIS A 446 8.85 25.02 -23.74
N THR A 447 9.97 24.49 -23.26
CA THR A 447 11.32 24.78 -23.77
C THR A 447 12.17 23.51 -23.80
N ALA A 448 13.14 23.44 -24.71
CA ALA A 448 14.08 22.31 -24.76
C ALA A 448 14.89 22.16 -23.46
N LEU A 449 15.33 23.28 -22.87
CA LEU A 449 16.03 23.26 -21.58
C LEU A 449 15.15 22.75 -20.43
N GLY A 450 13.85 23.06 -20.44
CA GLY A 450 12.88 22.54 -19.48
C GLY A 450 12.77 21.03 -19.57
N ALA A 451 12.56 20.51 -20.79
CA ALA A 451 12.52 19.07 -21.04
C ALA A 451 13.82 18.36 -20.59
N VAL A 452 14.99 18.93 -20.89
CA VAL A 452 16.28 18.39 -20.44
C VAL A 452 16.38 18.34 -18.92
N ARG A 453 15.98 19.41 -18.22
CA ARG A 453 16.03 19.47 -16.75
C ARG A 453 15.13 18.42 -16.10
N GLU A 454 13.95 18.22 -16.64
CA GLU A 454 12.97 17.27 -16.12
C GLU A 454 13.39 15.82 -16.40
N ALA A 455 13.92 15.52 -17.59
CA ALA A 455 14.29 14.16 -18.00
C ALA A 455 15.61 13.66 -17.41
N LEU A 456 16.58 14.54 -17.15
CA LEU A 456 17.96 14.13 -16.85
C LEU A 456 18.06 13.25 -15.59
N GLY A 457 17.34 13.59 -14.51
CA GLY A 457 17.38 12.81 -13.27
C GLY A 457 16.90 11.37 -13.48
N GLN A 458 15.81 11.21 -14.23
CA GLN A 458 15.22 9.90 -14.55
C GLN A 458 16.13 9.07 -15.46
N LEU A 459 16.63 9.67 -16.55
CA LEU A 459 17.56 8.98 -17.46
C LEU A 459 18.84 8.50 -16.74
N LEU A 460 19.36 9.30 -15.82
CA LEU A 460 20.53 8.92 -15.02
C LEU A 460 20.17 7.83 -13.99
N GLU A 461 18.99 7.91 -13.37
CA GLU A 461 18.52 6.85 -12.48
C GLU A 461 18.46 5.51 -13.21
N TYR A 462 17.80 5.48 -14.38
CA TYR A 462 17.59 4.26 -15.15
C TYR A 462 18.89 3.60 -15.59
N ALA A 463 19.92 4.40 -15.85
CA ALA A 463 21.21 3.93 -16.34
C ALA A 463 22.25 3.62 -15.26
N TYR A 464 22.16 4.23 -14.06
CA TYR A 464 23.28 4.23 -13.11
C TYR A 464 22.95 3.92 -11.64
N VAL A 465 21.68 3.89 -11.21
CA VAL A 465 21.36 3.75 -9.77
C VAL A 465 21.72 2.38 -9.19
N ASP A 466 21.81 1.35 -10.02
CA ASP A 466 22.25 0.03 -9.59
C ASP A 466 23.06 -0.64 -10.70
N SER A 467 24.30 -1.06 -10.43
CA SER A 467 25.13 -1.73 -11.45
C SER A 467 24.69 -3.18 -11.72
N GLU A 468 23.94 -3.78 -10.80
CA GLU A 468 23.29 -5.08 -11.00
C GLU A 468 21.87 -4.92 -11.57
N HIS A 469 21.21 -3.79 -11.28
CA HIS A 469 19.80 -3.52 -11.61
C HIS A 469 19.51 -2.33 -12.56
N GLY A 470 20.51 -1.75 -13.23
CA GLY A 470 20.38 -0.64 -14.16
C GLY A 470 20.46 -1.07 -15.63
N PHE A 471 19.82 -0.33 -16.52
CA PHE A 471 19.92 -0.59 -17.95
C PHE A 471 21.32 -0.23 -18.46
N GLU A 472 21.98 -1.15 -19.18
CA GLU A 472 23.22 -0.84 -19.89
C GLU A 472 22.94 0.14 -21.04
N ALA A 473 22.97 1.43 -20.74
CA ALA A 473 22.59 2.49 -21.67
C ALA A 473 23.73 2.86 -22.61
N ASP A 474 23.51 2.64 -23.90
CA ASP A 474 24.38 3.16 -24.95
C ASP A 474 24.08 4.62 -25.29
N GLU A 475 22.85 5.07 -25.07
CA GLU A 475 22.46 6.46 -25.28
C GLU A 475 21.24 6.81 -24.41
N LEU A 476 21.22 8.05 -23.93
CA LEU A 476 20.16 8.61 -23.09
C LEU A 476 19.48 9.72 -23.90
N ILE A 477 18.28 9.46 -24.41
CA ILE A 477 17.58 10.36 -25.32
C ILE A 477 16.46 11.11 -24.60
N ILE A 478 16.55 12.44 -24.58
CA ILE A 478 15.44 13.32 -24.21
C ILE A 478 14.57 13.56 -25.44
N VAL A 479 13.28 13.27 -25.36
CA VAL A 479 12.30 13.50 -26.42
C VAL A 479 11.33 14.60 -26.00
N ALA A 480 11.18 15.65 -26.81
CA ALA A 480 10.23 16.72 -26.53
C ALA A 480 9.82 17.48 -27.80
N GLU A 481 8.72 18.23 -27.69
CA GLU A 481 8.15 19.05 -28.77
C GLU A 481 8.88 20.35 -29.08
N PRO A 482 9.52 21.07 -28.13
CA PRO A 482 10.28 22.24 -28.49
C PRO A 482 11.50 21.88 -29.35
N GLU A 483 11.80 22.70 -30.35
CA GLU A 483 13.03 22.56 -31.11
C GLU A 483 14.26 22.84 -30.22
N LEU A 484 15.36 22.13 -30.48
CA LEU A 484 16.60 22.31 -29.73
C LEU A 484 17.25 23.66 -30.08
N ASP A 485 17.21 24.60 -29.14
CA ASP A 485 17.91 25.88 -29.29
C ASP A 485 19.43 25.75 -29.07
N SER A 486 20.21 26.71 -29.59
CA SER A 486 21.67 26.67 -29.54
C SER A 486 22.25 26.67 -28.13
N LYS A 487 21.63 27.38 -27.18
CA LYS A 487 22.12 27.41 -25.79
C LYS A 487 21.91 26.05 -25.11
N THR A 488 20.76 25.43 -25.36
CA THR A 488 20.47 24.07 -24.85
C THR A 488 21.38 23.03 -25.51
N ALA A 489 21.68 23.16 -26.80
CA ALA A 489 22.64 22.29 -27.49
C ALA A 489 24.06 22.39 -26.89
N GLU A 490 24.55 23.62 -26.67
CA GLU A 490 25.84 23.86 -26.00
C GLU A 490 25.87 23.32 -24.57
N TYR A 491 24.75 23.40 -23.86
CA TYR A 491 24.60 22.85 -22.52
C TYR A 491 24.71 21.32 -22.51
N LEU A 492 23.98 20.62 -23.40
CA LEU A 492 24.07 19.17 -23.55
C LEU A 492 25.47 18.71 -23.96
N ALA A 493 26.09 19.41 -24.92
CA ALA A 493 27.46 19.11 -25.35
C ALA A 493 28.45 19.19 -24.19
N ARG A 494 28.29 20.18 -23.31
CA ARG A 494 29.10 20.35 -22.10
C ARG A 494 28.87 19.22 -21.10
N LEU A 495 27.61 18.83 -20.86
CA LEU A 495 27.29 17.70 -19.98
C LEU A 495 27.95 16.41 -20.47
N ASN A 496 27.81 16.11 -21.77
CA ASN A 496 28.43 14.94 -22.38
C ASN A 496 29.96 14.97 -22.26
N ALA A 497 30.60 16.09 -22.60
CA ALA A 497 32.05 16.21 -22.54
C ALA A 497 32.61 16.14 -21.11
N GLN A 498 31.94 16.78 -20.15
CA GLN A 498 32.43 16.88 -18.77
C GLN A 498 32.20 15.61 -17.96
N PHE A 499 31.04 14.95 -18.15
CA PHE A 499 30.62 13.79 -17.35
C PHE A 499 30.68 12.47 -18.14
N GLN A 500 31.17 12.50 -19.38
CA GLN A 500 31.20 11.34 -20.29
C GLN A 500 29.83 10.69 -20.48
N LEU A 501 28.78 11.51 -20.44
CA LEU A 501 27.42 11.07 -20.70
C LEU A 501 27.19 10.97 -22.22
N LYS A 502 26.20 10.17 -22.60
CA LYS A 502 25.75 9.99 -23.99
C LYS A 502 24.33 10.52 -24.16
N LEU A 503 24.12 11.78 -23.78
CA LEU A 503 22.82 12.45 -23.89
C LEU A 503 22.55 12.91 -25.32
N ARG A 504 21.35 12.66 -25.82
CA ARG A 504 20.86 13.18 -27.10
C ARG A 504 19.51 13.86 -26.90
N TYR A 505 19.27 14.94 -27.63
CA TYR A 505 17.93 15.53 -27.75
C TYR A 505 17.28 15.12 -29.06
N GLN A 506 16.03 14.68 -29.01
CA GLN A 506 15.22 14.35 -30.17
C GLN A 506 13.95 15.19 -30.17
N HIS A 507 13.86 16.07 -31.16
CA HIS A 507 12.65 16.85 -31.41
C HIS A 507 11.58 15.94 -32.03
N LEU A 508 10.40 15.89 -31.43
CA LEU A 508 9.25 15.14 -31.91
C LEU A 508 8.06 16.07 -32.15
N ILE A 509 7.60 16.14 -33.39
CA ILE A 509 6.41 16.91 -33.77
C ILE A 509 5.26 15.93 -33.97
N ILE A 510 4.15 16.17 -33.26
CA ILE A 510 2.88 15.52 -33.56
C ILE A 510 2.01 16.53 -34.30
N PRO A 511 1.36 16.14 -35.41
CA PRO A 511 0.33 16.96 -36.03
C PRO A 511 -0.67 17.44 -34.98
N THR A 512 -0.95 18.74 -34.94
CA THR A 512 -2.07 19.22 -34.13
C THR A 512 -3.33 18.79 -34.85
N ASP A 513 -4.03 17.77 -34.33
CA ASP A 513 -5.37 17.46 -34.81
C ASP A 513 -6.24 18.72 -34.66
N GLN A 514 -6.88 19.09 -35.78
CA GLN A 514 -7.80 20.24 -35.92
C GLN A 514 -8.93 20.22 -34.89
#